data_AF-A0A6P6YDL1-F1
#
_entry.id   AF-A0A6P6YDL1-F1
#
_cell.length_a   1.000
_cell.length_b   1.000
_cell.length_c   1.000
_cell.angle_alpha   90.00
_cell.angle_beta   90.00
_cell.angle_gamma   90.00
#
_symmetry.space_group_name_H-M   'P 1'
#
loop_
_entity.id
_entity.type
_entity.pdbx_description
1 polymer ?
#
loop_
_entity_poly.entity_id
_entity_poly.type
_entity_poly.pdbx_seq_one_letter_code
_entity_poly.pdbx_strand_id
1 'polypeptide(L)'
;MYDAETLLKWVHYKFITEFSLFSEFLDIKKIKTSELKNVKASPFRKQLGFDLDYLNEDSKLRTEIKKNNLSCKNLSHTYVKQSFKPCLGKGCLKLLETINDEIEKNIPADYRTFTFTKNLQQLTDLLLSRKNNLKKPKTPKGTRDFHQSEMKIRNIVINEITKVFRSFGAEAIDTPVFELKEILVGKYGEDSKLIYDLANQGGELLALRYDLTVPFARYCSTHDVEKIKRFQIGKVYRRDEPQMNKGRYREFYQCDFDILGQYNELSSDVEVLLVINEVLKRFDLFFSQYTINVNHRSILNAILSSSGVDKKNIPVVCSSIDKLDKQPWEEVKNELIMVKQIDAAVVDRIKDLILFDGSNQEIIQFLKEKQKLYSDENFSKAIHELEKIFFILDNANIKLNLSLARGLDYYTGIIYEVTINDDALGVKTIAAGGRYDNLLRCFSNNCIPAVGVSFGLERLMTFILEKLASDPELFDKWLPNNKILHVYIAKLKNVDLKDVIILANKLRKIGIVTEYSLKINQSLNNELKTVLNAKIPYMVIMGENEIKNGIISIKN
;
A
#
# COMPACT_ATOMS: atom_id res chain seq x y z
N MET A 1 6.04 21.99 -21.56
CA MET A 1 7.06 22.93 -22.05
C MET A 1 6.37 23.81 -23.06
N TYR A 2 6.43 25.13 -22.93
CA TYR A 2 5.90 26.02 -23.97
C TYR A 2 6.72 25.84 -25.25
N ASP A 3 6.07 25.84 -26.42
CA ASP A 3 6.81 25.93 -27.68
C ASP A 3 7.38 27.34 -27.85
N ALA A 4 8.51 27.44 -28.55
CA ALA A 4 9.23 28.69 -28.74
C ALA A 4 8.37 29.75 -29.45
N GLU A 5 7.42 29.32 -30.28
CA GLU A 5 6.54 30.18 -31.06
C GLU A 5 5.51 30.92 -30.19
N THR A 6 4.96 30.24 -29.18
CA THR A 6 4.03 30.84 -28.21
C THR A 6 4.74 31.85 -27.31
N LEU A 7 5.98 31.54 -26.90
CA LEU A 7 6.81 32.46 -26.12
C LEU A 7 7.16 33.72 -26.93
N LEU A 8 7.53 33.55 -28.20
CA LEU A 8 7.82 34.64 -29.13
C LEU A 8 6.62 35.57 -29.34
N LYS A 9 5.41 35.01 -29.53
CA LYS A 9 4.18 35.81 -29.70
C LYS A 9 3.81 36.60 -28.46
N TRP A 10 4.01 36.03 -27.27
CA TRP A 10 3.75 36.72 -26.01
C TRP A 10 4.77 37.83 -25.75
N VAL A 11 6.07 37.58 -25.96
CA VAL A 11 7.12 38.59 -25.86
C VAL A 11 6.85 39.72 -26.85
N HIS A 12 6.51 39.40 -28.10
CA HIS A 12 6.17 40.38 -29.13
C HIS A 12 4.96 41.24 -28.74
N TYR A 13 3.89 40.62 -28.23
CA TYR A 13 2.70 41.34 -27.77
C TYR A 13 3.03 42.29 -26.61
N LYS A 14 3.71 41.81 -25.56
CA LYS A 14 4.09 42.61 -24.39
C LYS A 14 5.05 43.75 -24.74
N PHE A 15 6.02 43.51 -25.62
CA PHE A 15 6.93 44.57 -26.11
C PHE A 15 6.18 45.63 -26.90
N ILE A 16 5.28 45.24 -27.81
CA ILE A 16 4.50 46.19 -28.61
C ILE A 16 3.55 47.01 -27.73
N THR A 17 2.87 46.38 -26.76
CA THR A 17 1.88 47.06 -25.93
C THR A 17 2.48 47.98 -24.87
N GLU A 18 3.67 47.65 -24.32
CA GLU A 18 4.33 48.51 -23.32
C GLU A 18 5.32 49.52 -23.92
N PHE A 19 5.78 49.29 -25.16
CA PHE A 19 6.75 50.14 -25.84
C PHE A 19 6.29 50.52 -27.26
N SER A 20 5.15 51.17 -27.37
CA SER A 20 4.62 51.73 -28.63
C SER A 20 5.54 52.75 -29.32
N LEU A 21 6.71 53.06 -28.74
CA LEU A 21 7.74 53.95 -29.27
C LEU A 21 8.95 53.22 -29.89
N PHE A 22 9.08 51.90 -29.74
CA PHE A 22 10.28 51.15 -30.18
C PHE A 22 10.01 50.09 -31.27
N SER A 23 8.77 49.97 -31.76
CA SER A 23 8.44 49.05 -32.87
C SER A 23 9.22 49.35 -34.16
N GLU A 24 9.75 50.57 -34.31
CA GLU A 24 10.56 50.97 -35.47
C GLU A 24 12.05 50.56 -35.36
N PHE A 25 12.55 50.20 -34.18
CA PHE A 25 13.98 49.93 -33.96
C PHE A 25 14.37 48.44 -33.92
N LEU A 26 13.39 47.54 -33.82
CA LEU A 26 13.63 46.10 -33.77
C LEU A 26 13.07 45.40 -35.01
N ASP A 27 13.88 45.31 -36.06
CA ASP A 27 13.53 44.53 -37.27
C ASP A 27 13.79 43.03 -37.04
N ILE A 28 12.95 42.42 -36.20
CA ILE A 28 13.01 40.99 -35.82
C ILE A 28 12.74 40.06 -37.02
N LYS A 29 12.32 40.58 -38.18
CA LYS A 29 12.19 39.81 -39.43
C LYS A 29 13.50 39.19 -39.92
N LYS A 30 14.67 39.59 -39.38
CA LYS A 30 15.98 38.99 -39.70
C LYS A 30 16.37 37.75 -38.88
N ILE A 31 15.60 37.35 -37.86
CA ILE A 31 15.85 36.09 -37.16
C ILE A 31 15.46 34.93 -38.08
N LYS A 32 16.46 34.30 -38.71
CA LYS A 32 16.22 33.18 -39.63
C LYS A 32 15.52 32.03 -38.90
N THR A 33 14.29 31.74 -39.34
CA THR A 33 13.45 30.58 -38.96
C THR A 33 14.14 29.22 -39.14
N SER A 34 15.29 29.16 -39.81
CA SER A 34 16.06 27.93 -40.00
C SER A 34 16.67 27.35 -38.72
N GLU A 35 16.84 28.13 -37.65
CA GLU A 35 17.40 27.64 -36.37
C GLU A 35 16.36 26.97 -35.44
N LEU A 36 15.06 27.03 -35.76
CA LEU A 36 13.97 26.51 -34.93
C LEU A 36 13.48 25.10 -35.32
N LYS A 37 14.18 24.40 -36.23
CA LYS A 37 13.68 23.19 -36.91
C LYS A 37 13.41 21.93 -36.06
N ASN A 38 13.60 21.94 -34.73
CA ASN A 38 13.45 20.74 -33.90
C ASN A 38 12.44 20.84 -32.73
N VAL A 39 11.48 21.76 -32.77
CA VAL A 39 10.41 21.81 -31.74
C VAL A 39 9.06 21.48 -32.38
N LYS A 40 8.54 20.27 -32.10
CA LYS A 40 7.18 19.86 -32.53
C LYS A 40 6.15 20.77 -31.88
N ALA A 41 5.30 21.39 -32.71
CA ALA A 41 4.17 22.22 -32.30
C ALA A 41 3.12 21.39 -31.52
N SER A 42 2.57 21.95 -30.45
CA SER A 42 1.39 21.41 -29.77
C SER A 42 0.20 22.37 -29.96
N PRO A 43 -1.02 21.88 -30.22
CA PRO A 43 -2.16 22.73 -30.51
C PRO A 43 -2.78 23.27 -29.21
N PHE A 44 -2.42 24.48 -28.79
CA PHE A 44 -3.15 25.19 -27.73
C PHE A 44 -3.28 26.69 -28.07
N ARG A 45 -4.40 27.05 -28.70
CA ARG A 45 -4.90 28.43 -28.82
C ARG A 45 -6.24 28.52 -28.10
N LYS A 46 -6.24 29.10 -26.90
CA LYS A 46 -7.33 29.82 -26.20
C LYS A 46 -7.13 29.66 -24.69
N GLN A 47 -6.46 30.64 -24.08
CA GLN A 47 -6.58 31.05 -22.67
C GLN A 47 -5.36 31.92 -22.32
N LEU A 48 -5.39 33.17 -22.75
CA LEU A 48 -4.56 34.22 -22.17
C LEU A 48 -5.52 35.39 -21.91
N GLY A 49 -6.29 35.26 -20.84
CA GLY A 49 -6.99 36.40 -20.26
C GLY A 49 -5.95 37.26 -19.55
N PHE A 50 -5.86 38.53 -19.95
CA PHE A 50 -5.07 39.52 -19.23
C PHE A 50 -5.89 40.79 -19.08
N ASP A 51 -5.99 41.22 -17.83
CA ASP A 51 -6.66 42.41 -17.32
C ASP A 51 -5.76 43.64 -17.56
N LEU A 52 -6.34 44.77 -17.96
CA LEU A 52 -5.63 45.91 -18.55
C LEU A 52 -5.35 47.09 -17.60
N ASP A 53 -5.72 47.01 -16.32
CA ASP A 53 -5.78 48.20 -15.46
C ASP A 53 -4.57 48.37 -14.50
N TYR A 54 -3.35 48.43 -15.06
CA TYR A 54 -2.17 48.82 -14.27
C TYR A 54 -1.17 49.69 -15.04
N LEU A 55 -1.66 50.72 -15.71
CA LEU A 55 -0.84 51.74 -16.37
C LEU A 55 -1.42 53.13 -16.13
N ASN A 56 -1.22 53.66 -14.93
CA ASN A 56 -1.19 55.09 -14.67
C ASN A 56 -0.45 55.34 -13.38
N GLU A 57 0.85 55.67 -13.49
CA GLU A 57 1.61 56.58 -12.62
C GLU A 57 3.10 56.29 -12.85
N ASP A 58 3.75 57.02 -13.78
CA ASP A 58 5.21 57.05 -13.73
C ASP A 58 5.84 58.39 -14.16
N SER A 59 5.32 59.47 -13.57
CA SER A 59 5.97 60.79 -13.60
C SER A 59 7.08 60.93 -12.55
N LYS A 60 7.12 60.04 -11.53
CA LYS A 60 8.12 60.08 -10.44
C LYS A 60 9.47 59.48 -10.85
N LEU A 61 9.48 58.39 -11.61
CA LEU A 61 10.71 57.72 -12.02
C LEU A 61 11.57 58.56 -12.98
N ARG A 62 10.96 59.39 -13.82
CA ARG A 62 11.67 60.35 -14.70
C ARG A 62 12.47 61.39 -13.92
N THR A 63 11.98 61.78 -12.75
CA THR A 63 12.63 62.79 -11.89
C THR A 63 13.77 62.19 -11.07
N GLU A 64 13.66 60.91 -10.70
CA GLU A 64 14.67 60.20 -9.89
C GLU A 64 15.90 59.75 -10.70
N ILE A 65 15.69 59.39 -11.98
CA ILE A 65 16.78 59.00 -12.90
C ILE A 65 17.69 60.19 -13.24
N LYS A 66 17.11 61.38 -13.45
CA LYS A 66 17.89 62.61 -13.69
C LYS A 66 18.68 63.08 -12.45
N LYS A 67 18.24 62.69 -11.25
CA LYS A 67 18.83 63.15 -9.99
C LYS A 67 20.04 62.32 -9.55
N ASN A 68 20.12 61.06 -9.97
CA ASN A 68 21.09 60.09 -9.41
C ASN A 68 22.23 59.66 -10.35
N ASN A 69 22.33 60.17 -11.59
CA ASN A 69 23.45 59.93 -12.52
C ASN A 69 23.97 58.46 -12.53
N LEU A 70 23.05 57.50 -12.58
CA LEU A 70 23.39 56.08 -12.50
C LEU A 70 23.88 55.58 -13.87
N SER A 71 25.21 55.43 -14.01
CA SER A 71 25.80 54.70 -15.14
C SER A 71 25.90 53.21 -14.80
N CYS A 72 25.23 52.36 -15.58
CA CYS A 72 25.35 50.90 -15.45
C CYS A 72 26.14 50.34 -16.64
N LYS A 73 27.47 50.28 -16.50
CA LYS A 73 28.30 49.36 -17.28
C LYS A 73 28.49 48.08 -16.47
N ASN A 74 28.21 46.93 -17.09
CA ASN A 74 28.61 45.56 -16.69
C ASN A 74 27.58 44.64 -16.00
N LEU A 75 26.33 44.53 -16.50
CA LEU A 75 25.36 43.56 -15.94
C LEU A 75 24.74 42.52 -16.89
N SER A 76 25.04 42.50 -18.19
CA SER A 76 24.20 41.72 -19.11
C SER A 76 24.60 40.23 -19.29
N HIS A 77 25.88 39.90 -19.44
CA HIS A 77 26.24 38.53 -19.84
C HIS A 77 26.33 37.50 -18.71
N THR A 78 26.70 37.90 -17.50
CA THR A 78 27.02 36.95 -16.41
C THR A 78 25.78 36.50 -15.64
N TYR A 79 24.80 37.39 -15.48
CA TYR A 79 23.58 37.14 -14.70
C TYR A 79 22.63 36.14 -15.40
N VAL A 80 22.50 36.24 -16.72
CA VAL A 80 21.65 35.35 -17.54
C VAL A 80 22.18 33.91 -17.56
N LYS A 81 23.50 33.70 -17.56
CA LYS A 81 24.09 32.35 -17.59
C LYS A 81 23.98 31.60 -16.26
N GLN A 82 24.06 32.30 -15.13
CA GLN A 82 24.09 31.65 -13.81
C GLN A 82 22.69 31.29 -13.30
N SER A 83 21.67 32.11 -13.55
CA SER A 83 20.33 31.91 -12.97
C SER A 83 19.39 30.98 -13.77
N PHE A 84 19.65 30.76 -15.07
CA PHE A 84 18.66 30.16 -15.99
C PHE A 84 19.00 28.74 -16.48
N LYS A 85 20.25 28.29 -16.30
CA LYS A 85 20.77 27.00 -16.77
C LYS A 85 20.02 25.75 -16.23
N PRO A 86 19.49 25.71 -14.99
CA PRO A 86 18.79 24.53 -14.48
C PRO A 86 17.36 24.36 -15.00
N CYS A 87 16.78 25.39 -15.62
CA CYS A 87 15.32 25.48 -15.79
C CYS A 87 14.81 25.46 -17.23
N LEU A 88 15.64 25.76 -18.22
CA LEU A 88 15.25 25.92 -19.62
C LEU A 88 15.96 24.90 -20.53
N GLY A 89 15.26 24.37 -21.53
CA GLY A 89 15.88 23.53 -22.58
C GLY A 89 16.82 24.36 -23.47
N LYS A 90 17.83 23.72 -24.08
CA LYS A 90 18.87 24.39 -24.89
C LYS A 90 18.31 25.39 -25.94
N GLY A 91 17.15 25.10 -26.54
CA GLY A 91 16.52 26.00 -27.52
C GLY A 91 15.93 27.29 -26.93
N CYS A 92 15.36 27.25 -25.73
CA CYS A 92 14.83 28.44 -25.06
C CYS A 92 15.95 29.36 -24.56
N LEU A 93 17.06 28.78 -24.08
CA LEU A 93 18.25 29.53 -23.69
C LEU A 93 18.82 30.31 -24.88
N LYS A 94 18.98 29.64 -26.03
CA LYS A 94 19.50 30.28 -27.24
C LYS A 94 18.60 31.40 -27.76
N LEU A 95 17.27 31.24 -27.64
CA LEU A 95 16.30 32.28 -27.99
C LEU A 95 16.43 33.50 -27.06
N LEU A 96 16.56 33.31 -25.75
CA LEU A 96 16.73 34.40 -24.79
C LEU A 96 18.06 35.12 -24.98
N GLU A 97 19.14 34.38 -25.29
CA GLU A 97 20.44 34.95 -25.65
C GLU A 97 20.33 35.81 -26.91
N THR A 98 19.67 35.30 -27.96
CA THR A 98 19.47 36.04 -29.22
C THR A 98 18.64 37.32 -29.03
N ILE A 99 17.60 37.26 -28.20
CA ILE A 99 16.77 38.44 -27.88
C ILE A 99 17.58 39.47 -27.08
N ASN A 100 18.39 39.02 -26.13
CA ASN A 100 19.28 39.90 -25.36
C ASN A 100 20.31 40.59 -26.26
N ASP A 101 20.92 39.84 -27.18
CA ASP A 101 21.92 40.37 -28.12
C ASP A 101 21.32 41.41 -29.07
N GLU A 102 20.09 41.23 -29.55
CA GLU A 102 19.43 42.23 -30.41
C GLU A 102 18.97 43.47 -29.64
N ILE A 103 18.62 43.32 -28.36
CA ILE A 103 18.31 44.46 -27.50
C ILE A 103 19.59 45.27 -27.19
N GLU A 104 20.72 44.60 -26.95
CA GLU A 104 22.01 45.25 -26.76
C GLU A 104 22.50 46.00 -28.00
N LYS A 105 22.14 45.53 -29.20
CA LYS A 105 22.50 46.20 -30.45
C LYS A 105 21.61 47.41 -30.75
N ASN A 106 20.30 47.30 -30.52
CA ASN A 106 19.34 48.25 -31.10
C ASN A 106 18.70 49.21 -30.08
N ILE A 107 18.82 48.98 -28.76
CA ILE A 107 18.25 49.86 -27.73
C ILE A 107 19.35 50.67 -27.04
N PRO A 108 19.23 52.00 -26.85
CA PRO A 108 20.23 52.82 -26.16
C PRO A 108 20.47 52.38 -24.70
N ALA A 109 21.71 52.49 -24.20
CA ALA A 109 22.15 51.96 -22.91
C ALA A 109 21.25 52.36 -21.72
N ASP A 110 20.73 53.58 -21.72
CA ASP A 110 19.93 54.13 -20.63
C ASP A 110 18.53 53.49 -20.50
N TYR A 111 18.04 52.85 -21.56
CA TYR A 111 16.75 52.15 -21.61
C TYR A 111 16.86 50.63 -21.40
N ARG A 112 18.08 50.08 -21.38
CA ARG A 112 18.32 48.62 -21.29
C ARG A 112 17.99 48.05 -19.90
N THR A 113 18.18 48.84 -18.85
CA THR A 113 18.24 48.34 -17.47
C THR A 113 16.88 48.23 -16.79
N PHE A 114 15.93 49.12 -17.10
CA PHE A 114 14.74 49.30 -16.26
C PHE A 114 13.59 48.34 -16.59
N THR A 115 13.32 48.12 -17.88
CA THR A 115 12.08 47.44 -18.30
C THR A 115 12.31 45.99 -18.71
N PHE A 116 13.49 45.68 -19.26
CA PHE A 116 13.80 44.30 -19.69
C PHE A 116 14.10 43.40 -18.49
N THR A 117 14.92 43.85 -17.53
CA THR A 117 15.28 43.06 -16.34
C THR A 117 14.06 42.73 -15.48
N LYS A 118 13.13 43.67 -15.31
CA LYS A 118 11.88 43.49 -14.55
C LYS A 118 10.91 42.54 -15.26
N ASN A 119 10.74 42.67 -16.57
CA ASN A 119 9.89 41.78 -17.36
C ASN A 119 10.49 40.36 -17.50
N LEU A 120 11.82 40.23 -17.59
CA LEU A 120 12.51 38.95 -17.59
C LEU A 120 12.39 38.25 -16.23
N GLN A 121 12.51 38.99 -15.13
CA GLN A 121 12.29 38.47 -13.77
C GLN A 121 10.84 37.98 -13.59
N GLN A 122 9.84 38.77 -14.03
CA GLN A 122 8.44 38.33 -14.00
C GLN A 122 8.18 37.07 -14.85
N LEU A 123 8.79 36.98 -16.04
CA LEU A 123 8.72 35.78 -16.87
C LEU A 123 9.36 34.58 -16.18
N THR A 124 10.47 34.81 -15.49
CA THR A 124 11.18 33.80 -14.70
C THR A 124 10.31 33.31 -13.56
N ASP A 125 9.68 34.21 -12.82
CA ASP A 125 8.78 33.89 -11.72
C ASP A 125 7.54 33.12 -12.22
N LEU A 126 6.99 33.46 -13.39
CA LEU A 126 5.89 32.74 -14.06
C LEU A 126 6.28 31.34 -14.55
N LEU A 127 7.50 31.18 -15.07
CA LEU A 127 8.02 29.88 -15.54
C LEU A 127 8.43 28.97 -14.37
N LEU A 128 9.03 29.54 -13.32
CA LEU A 128 9.44 28.83 -12.11
C LEU A 128 8.25 28.45 -11.22
N SER A 129 7.25 29.33 -11.07
CA SER A 129 6.01 29.02 -10.33
C SER A 129 5.24 27.86 -10.97
N ARG A 130 5.22 27.75 -12.31
CA ARG A 130 4.65 26.57 -13.00
C ARG A 130 5.46 25.29 -12.83
N LYS A 131 6.80 25.36 -12.74
CA LYS A 131 7.66 24.18 -12.53
C LYS A 131 7.56 23.66 -11.09
N ASN A 132 7.42 24.56 -10.11
CA ASN A 132 7.23 24.20 -8.70
C ASN A 132 5.83 23.64 -8.39
N ASN A 133 4.82 23.89 -9.25
CA ASN A 133 3.45 23.39 -9.08
C ASN A 133 3.15 22.07 -9.79
N LEU A 134 4.09 21.50 -10.55
CA LEU A 134 3.94 20.16 -11.17
C LEU A 134 4.72 19.10 -10.38
N LYS A 135 4.49 19.02 -9.06
CA LYS A 135 4.87 17.80 -8.33
C LYS A 135 4.04 16.66 -8.89
N LYS A 136 4.68 15.59 -9.38
CA LYS A 136 3.96 14.36 -9.73
C LYS A 136 3.10 13.97 -8.52
N PRO A 137 1.78 13.78 -8.69
CA PRO A 137 0.94 13.25 -7.63
C PRO A 137 1.58 11.96 -7.12
N LYS A 138 1.66 11.82 -5.80
CA LYS A 138 2.21 10.63 -5.15
C LYS A 138 1.28 10.18 -4.06
N THR A 139 1.27 8.88 -3.81
CA THR A 139 0.60 8.30 -2.64
C THR A 139 1.34 8.69 -1.35
N PRO A 140 0.66 8.67 -0.19
CA PRO A 140 1.32 8.78 1.11
C PRO A 140 2.44 7.73 1.29
N LYS A 141 3.49 8.07 2.07
CA LYS A 141 4.60 7.14 2.36
C LYS A 141 4.04 5.84 2.94
N GLY A 142 4.47 4.70 2.40
CA GLY A 142 4.05 3.38 2.87
C GLY A 142 2.65 2.96 2.40
N THR A 143 2.06 3.65 1.42
CA THR A 143 0.79 3.28 0.78
C THR A 143 1.00 3.12 -0.73
N ARG A 144 0.14 2.34 -1.41
CA ARG A 144 0.25 2.09 -2.85
C ARG A 144 -1.12 1.96 -3.51
N ASP A 145 -1.15 2.30 -4.79
CA ASP A 145 -2.24 1.90 -5.67
C ASP A 145 -2.03 0.44 -6.11
N PHE A 146 -3.13 -0.23 -6.48
CA PHE A 146 -3.09 -1.59 -7.01
C PHE A 146 -3.50 -1.59 -8.48
N HIS A 147 -2.71 -2.27 -9.31
CA HIS A 147 -3.05 -2.41 -10.73
C HIS A 147 -4.17 -3.43 -10.94
N GLN A 148 -4.84 -3.39 -12.11
CA GLN A 148 -5.94 -4.30 -12.44
C GLN A 148 -5.55 -5.78 -12.34
N SER A 149 -4.33 -6.12 -12.80
CA SER A 149 -3.78 -7.48 -12.69
C SER A 149 -3.61 -7.91 -11.23
N GLU A 150 -3.07 -7.05 -10.37
CA GLU A 150 -2.90 -7.33 -8.95
C GLU A 150 -4.24 -7.45 -8.23
N MET A 151 -5.20 -6.57 -8.55
CA MET A 151 -6.55 -6.60 -7.97
C MET A 151 -7.30 -7.87 -8.35
N LYS A 152 -7.13 -8.39 -9.57
CA LYS A 152 -7.69 -9.68 -9.97
C LYS A 152 -7.21 -10.78 -9.03
N ILE A 153 -5.90 -10.91 -8.85
CA ILE A 153 -5.31 -11.95 -7.98
C ILE A 153 -5.74 -11.73 -6.53
N ARG A 154 -5.73 -10.48 -6.05
CA ARG A 154 -6.18 -10.14 -4.69
C ARG A 154 -7.61 -10.60 -4.42
N ASN A 155 -8.53 -10.30 -5.33
CA ASN A 155 -9.94 -10.68 -5.16
C ASN A 155 -10.11 -12.20 -5.12
N ILE A 156 -9.33 -12.93 -5.92
CA ILE A 156 -9.29 -14.39 -5.89
C ILE A 156 -8.80 -14.90 -4.54
N VAL A 157 -7.66 -14.38 -4.06
CA VAL A 157 -7.07 -14.79 -2.77
C VAL A 157 -8.04 -14.51 -1.62
N ILE A 158 -8.64 -13.31 -1.58
CA ILE A 158 -9.67 -12.95 -0.59
C ILE A 158 -10.85 -13.93 -0.66
N ASN A 159 -11.30 -14.28 -1.87
CA ASN A 159 -12.42 -15.20 -2.06
C ASN A 159 -12.10 -16.62 -1.59
N GLU A 160 -10.90 -17.15 -1.86
CA GLU A 160 -10.48 -18.47 -1.36
C GLU A 160 -10.38 -18.50 0.17
N ILE A 161 -9.80 -17.46 0.78
CA ILE A 161 -9.77 -17.32 2.25
C ILE A 161 -11.21 -17.25 2.81
N THR A 162 -12.07 -16.44 2.18
CA THR A 162 -13.48 -16.29 2.59
C THR A 162 -14.24 -17.61 2.51
N LYS A 163 -14.00 -18.43 1.47
CA LYS A 163 -14.61 -19.77 1.34
C LYS A 163 -14.22 -20.67 2.50
N VAL A 164 -12.95 -20.66 2.91
CA VAL A 164 -12.49 -21.42 4.08
C VAL A 164 -13.17 -20.88 5.35
N PHE A 165 -13.15 -19.58 5.60
CA PHE A 165 -13.82 -19.02 6.79
C PHE A 165 -15.31 -19.41 6.86
N ARG A 166 -16.02 -19.33 5.75
CA ARG A 166 -17.43 -19.74 5.65
C ARG A 166 -17.63 -21.25 5.82
N SER A 167 -16.71 -22.10 5.36
CA SER A 167 -16.83 -23.55 5.56
C SER A 167 -16.73 -23.96 7.03
N PHE A 168 -16.13 -23.12 7.87
CA PHE A 168 -16.14 -23.28 9.33
C PHE A 168 -17.32 -22.57 10.01
N GLY A 169 -18.28 -22.04 9.24
CA GLY A 169 -19.48 -21.39 9.78
C GLY A 169 -19.26 -19.97 10.29
N ALA A 170 -18.19 -19.29 9.88
CA ALA A 170 -17.97 -17.89 10.24
C ALA A 170 -18.78 -16.94 9.36
N GLU A 171 -19.32 -15.90 9.98
CA GLU A 171 -20.03 -14.81 9.31
C GLU A 171 -19.18 -13.55 9.19
N ALA A 172 -19.45 -12.74 8.18
CA ALA A 172 -18.72 -11.49 7.98
C ALA A 172 -19.29 -10.39 8.88
N ILE A 173 -18.40 -9.63 9.52
CA ILE A 173 -18.74 -8.33 10.10
C ILE A 173 -17.90 -7.23 9.47
N ASP A 174 -18.29 -5.97 9.65
CA ASP A 174 -17.44 -4.84 9.35
C ASP A 174 -17.56 -3.77 10.45
N THR A 175 -16.49 -3.01 10.63
CA THR A 175 -16.39 -1.92 11.60
C THR A 175 -15.89 -0.66 10.90
N PRO A 176 -16.17 0.54 11.44
CA PRO A 176 -15.61 1.77 10.92
C PRO A 176 -14.08 1.73 10.78
N VAL A 177 -13.55 2.52 9.84
CA VAL A 177 -12.09 2.58 9.60
C VAL A 177 -11.35 3.33 10.72
N PHE A 178 -12.06 4.21 11.43
CA PHE A 178 -11.59 4.91 12.61
C PHE A 178 -12.46 4.56 13.82
N GLU A 179 -11.83 4.53 14.99
CA GLU A 179 -12.48 4.33 16.27
C GLU A 179 -12.27 5.60 17.12
N LEU A 180 -13.04 5.73 18.22
CA LEU A 180 -12.71 6.69 19.27
C LEU A 180 -11.29 6.40 19.76
N LYS A 181 -10.47 7.44 19.89
CA LYS A 181 -9.04 7.29 20.22
C LYS A 181 -8.84 6.51 21.53
N GLU A 182 -9.69 6.73 22.52
CA GLU A 182 -9.65 6.05 23.81
C GLU A 182 -9.84 4.52 23.73
N ILE A 183 -10.51 4.02 22.68
CA ILE A 183 -10.73 2.59 22.46
C ILE A 183 -9.42 1.89 22.09
N LEU A 184 -8.52 2.59 21.40
CA LEU A 184 -7.27 2.03 20.89
C LEU A 184 -6.07 2.24 21.84
N VAL A 185 -6.11 3.26 22.69
CA VAL A 185 -5.00 3.62 23.57
C VAL A 185 -4.79 2.55 24.66
N GLY A 186 -3.52 2.16 24.86
CA GLY A 186 -3.12 1.24 25.93
C GLY A 186 -3.43 -0.24 25.66
N LYS A 187 -3.87 -0.60 24.45
CA LYS A 187 -4.18 -1.99 24.06
C LYS A 187 -3.04 -2.71 23.34
N TYR A 188 -2.04 -1.95 22.87
CA TYR A 188 -0.98 -2.46 22.00
C TYR A 188 0.42 -2.32 22.59
N GLY A 189 0.56 -2.12 23.91
CA GLY A 189 1.86 -1.93 24.55
C GLY A 189 2.67 -0.79 23.91
N GLU A 190 3.94 -1.06 23.57
CA GLU A 190 4.85 -0.09 22.91
C GLU A 190 4.35 0.37 21.53
N ASP A 191 3.58 -0.48 20.82
CA ASP A 191 3.06 -0.19 19.48
C ASP A 191 1.97 0.89 19.47
N SER A 192 1.40 1.25 20.63
CA SER A 192 0.38 2.30 20.73
C SER A 192 0.84 3.65 20.14
N LYS A 193 2.15 3.91 20.10
CA LYS A 193 2.76 5.11 19.51
C LYS A 193 2.66 5.17 17.98
N LEU A 194 2.33 4.04 17.35
CA LEU A 194 2.29 3.88 15.89
C LEU A 194 0.89 4.11 15.30
N ILE A 195 -0.07 4.50 16.12
CA ILE A 195 -1.45 4.77 15.68
C ILE A 195 -1.52 6.09 14.89
N TYR A 196 -2.38 6.12 13.87
CA TYR A 196 -2.71 7.33 13.12
C TYR A 196 -3.88 8.08 13.79
N ASP A 197 -3.59 9.24 14.37
CA ASP A 197 -4.63 10.14 14.89
C ASP A 197 -5.25 10.99 13.76
N LEU A 198 -6.55 11.25 13.85
CA LEU A 198 -7.22 12.25 13.01
C LEU A 198 -7.04 13.65 13.64
N ALA A 199 -7.10 14.67 12.79
CA ALA A 199 -7.02 16.06 13.27
C ALA A 199 -8.24 16.39 14.14
N ASN A 200 -8.02 17.14 15.22
CA ASN A 200 -9.13 17.67 16.01
C ASN A 200 -9.84 18.78 15.23
N GLN A 201 -11.11 18.58 14.93
CA GLN A 201 -11.97 19.50 14.20
C GLN A 201 -13.15 20.02 15.05
N GLY A 202 -13.04 19.96 16.38
CA GLY A 202 -14.06 20.43 17.32
C GLY A 202 -15.07 19.36 17.78
N GLY A 203 -14.81 18.09 17.47
CA GLY A 203 -15.63 16.95 17.87
C GLY A 203 -14.84 15.90 18.66
N GLU A 204 -15.27 14.64 18.54
CA GLU A 204 -14.62 13.49 19.18
C GLU A 204 -13.19 13.28 18.67
N LEU A 205 -12.31 12.80 19.55
CA LEU A 205 -10.94 12.43 19.16
C LEU A 205 -10.96 11.04 18.54
N LEU A 206 -10.55 10.97 17.26
CA LEU A 206 -10.59 9.75 16.47
C LEU A 206 -9.19 9.29 16.07
N ALA A 207 -9.05 7.98 15.87
CA ALA A 207 -7.83 7.37 15.36
C ALA A 207 -8.15 6.21 14.41
N LEU A 208 -7.32 6.00 13.38
CA LEU A 208 -7.47 4.86 12.48
C LEU A 208 -7.18 3.55 13.21
N ARG A 209 -7.95 2.51 12.91
CA ARG A 209 -7.78 1.18 13.51
C ARG A 209 -6.38 0.59 13.20
N TYR A 210 -5.71 0.12 14.25
CA TYR A 210 -4.37 -0.49 14.18
C TYR A 210 -4.43 -1.98 13.79
N ASP A 211 -5.50 -2.65 14.22
CA ASP A 211 -5.87 -4.02 13.87
C ASP A 211 -7.39 -4.16 13.72
N LEU A 212 -7.89 -5.39 13.52
CA LEU A 212 -9.33 -5.69 13.50
C LEU A 212 -9.83 -6.32 14.82
N THR A 213 -8.92 -6.80 15.68
CA THR A 213 -9.25 -7.46 16.96
C THR A 213 -9.81 -6.49 18.00
N VAL A 214 -9.22 -5.31 18.19
CA VAL A 214 -9.74 -4.33 19.16
C VAL A 214 -11.09 -3.76 18.72
N PRO A 215 -11.29 -3.36 17.45
CA PRO A 215 -12.63 -3.03 16.93
C PRO A 215 -13.66 -4.15 17.13
N PHE A 216 -13.25 -5.41 16.99
CA PHE A 216 -14.12 -6.57 17.25
C PHE A 216 -14.50 -6.69 18.73
N ALA A 217 -13.55 -6.54 19.66
CA ALA A 217 -13.85 -6.55 21.09
C ALA A 217 -14.83 -5.42 21.48
N ARG A 218 -14.65 -4.21 20.92
CA ARG A 218 -15.60 -3.11 21.09
C ARG A 218 -16.96 -3.43 20.46
N TYR A 219 -16.99 -4.02 19.25
CA TYR A 219 -18.22 -4.45 18.58
C TYR A 219 -19.04 -5.39 19.46
N CYS A 220 -18.41 -6.43 20.01
CA CYS A 220 -19.08 -7.39 20.86
C CYS A 220 -19.61 -6.73 22.14
N SER A 221 -18.82 -5.85 22.76
CA SER A 221 -19.24 -5.12 23.95
C SER A 221 -20.39 -4.14 23.71
N THR A 222 -20.50 -3.56 22.51
CA THR A 222 -21.56 -2.57 22.20
C THR A 222 -22.88 -3.24 21.84
N HIS A 223 -22.83 -4.47 21.33
CA HIS A 223 -24.00 -5.21 20.86
C HIS A 223 -24.32 -6.43 21.75
N ASP A 224 -23.73 -6.49 22.95
CA ASP A 224 -23.92 -7.58 23.93
C ASP A 224 -23.72 -8.98 23.32
N VAL A 225 -22.73 -9.12 22.45
CA VAL A 225 -22.43 -10.39 21.77
C VAL A 225 -21.61 -11.28 22.69
N GLU A 226 -22.19 -12.40 23.11
CA GLU A 226 -21.52 -13.36 23.97
C GLU A 226 -20.94 -14.57 23.23
N LYS A 227 -21.49 -14.90 22.05
CA LYS A 227 -21.04 -16.00 21.21
C LYS A 227 -21.11 -15.62 19.76
N ILE A 228 -19.97 -15.69 19.06
CA ILE A 228 -19.92 -15.45 17.62
C ILE A 228 -18.68 -16.13 17.03
N LYS A 229 -18.84 -16.69 15.84
CA LYS A 229 -17.74 -17.04 14.95
C LYS A 229 -17.79 -16.10 13.77
N ARG A 230 -16.76 -15.26 13.62
CA ARG A 230 -16.75 -14.22 12.60
C ARG A 230 -15.48 -14.24 11.77
N PHE A 231 -15.55 -13.57 10.64
CA PHE A 231 -14.37 -13.08 9.95
C PHE A 231 -14.53 -11.61 9.57
N GLN A 232 -13.41 -10.92 9.44
CA GLN A 232 -13.35 -9.56 8.92
C GLN A 232 -12.12 -9.43 8.03
N ILE A 233 -12.33 -8.95 6.80
CA ILE A 233 -11.24 -8.70 5.84
C ILE A 233 -11.23 -7.21 5.55
N GLY A 234 -10.20 -6.50 6.01
CA GLY A 234 -10.17 -5.05 5.95
C GLY A 234 -8.78 -4.46 6.03
N LYS A 235 -8.66 -3.21 5.57
CA LYS A 235 -7.43 -2.43 5.74
C LYS A 235 -7.23 -1.99 7.18
N VAL A 236 -5.98 -1.97 7.61
CA VAL A 236 -5.51 -1.44 8.90
C VAL A 236 -4.31 -0.50 8.69
N TYR A 237 -4.04 0.33 9.69
CA TYR A 237 -3.14 1.47 9.54
C TYR A 237 -2.11 1.51 10.66
N ARG A 238 -0.82 1.44 10.30
CA ARG A 238 0.30 1.46 11.26
C ARG A 238 1.37 2.41 10.78
N ARG A 239 1.86 3.31 11.64
CA ARG A 239 2.92 4.28 11.33
C ARG A 239 4.33 3.68 11.35
N ASP A 240 4.42 2.39 11.09
CA ASP A 240 5.67 1.64 10.93
C ASP A 240 6.63 2.29 9.93
N GLU A 241 7.92 1.97 10.06
CA GLU A 241 8.87 2.29 9.00
C GLU A 241 8.69 1.29 7.84
N PRO A 242 8.21 1.74 6.67
CA PRO A 242 7.79 0.83 5.61
C PRO A 242 9.00 0.20 4.92
N GLN A 243 8.90 -1.09 4.64
CA GLN A 243 9.86 -1.87 3.86
C GLN A 243 9.12 -2.47 2.67
N MET A 244 8.99 -1.69 1.61
CA MET A 244 8.13 -2.01 0.45
C MET A 244 8.52 -3.35 -0.20
N ASN A 245 9.83 -3.63 -0.32
CA ASN A 245 10.37 -4.87 -0.89
C ASN A 245 10.18 -6.09 0.00
N LYS A 246 9.74 -5.90 1.26
CA LYS A 246 9.48 -6.96 2.24
C LYS A 246 8.01 -7.05 2.64
N GLY A 247 7.12 -6.38 1.88
CA GLY A 247 5.68 -6.39 2.13
C GLY A 247 5.25 -5.67 3.43
N ARG A 248 6.08 -4.78 4.00
CA ARG A 248 5.73 -3.99 5.19
C ARG A 248 5.27 -2.59 4.77
N TYR A 249 3.98 -2.33 4.92
CA TYR A 249 3.32 -1.10 4.52
C TYR A 249 2.73 -0.39 5.74
N ARG A 250 2.30 0.86 5.53
CA ARG A 250 1.57 1.64 6.54
C ARG A 250 0.05 1.50 6.42
N GLU A 251 -0.41 1.16 5.23
CA GLU A 251 -1.77 0.70 4.95
C GLU A 251 -1.68 -0.69 4.33
N PHE A 252 -2.36 -1.67 4.92
CA PHE A 252 -2.37 -3.05 4.42
C PHE A 252 -3.61 -3.80 4.89
N TYR A 253 -3.95 -4.90 4.22
CA TYR A 253 -5.06 -5.75 4.61
C TYR A 253 -4.68 -6.78 5.67
N GLN A 254 -5.59 -6.98 6.61
CA GLN A 254 -5.67 -8.14 7.46
C GLN A 254 -6.91 -8.97 7.09
N CYS A 255 -6.79 -10.29 7.20
CA CYS A 255 -7.91 -11.21 7.10
C CYS A 255 -8.04 -11.94 8.42
N ASP A 256 -8.98 -11.53 9.26
CA ASP A 256 -9.13 -12.03 10.62
C ASP A 256 -10.27 -13.04 10.70
N PHE A 257 -10.08 -14.11 11.46
CA PHE A 257 -11.08 -15.10 11.83
C PHE A 257 -11.03 -15.29 13.34
N ASP A 258 -12.18 -15.20 14.00
CA ASP A 258 -12.24 -15.22 15.47
C ASP A 258 -13.47 -15.98 15.96
N ILE A 259 -13.26 -16.70 17.05
CA ILE A 259 -14.27 -17.41 17.82
C ILE A 259 -14.34 -16.75 19.19
N LEU A 260 -15.47 -16.15 19.50
CA LEU A 260 -15.81 -15.60 20.81
C LEU A 260 -16.86 -16.50 21.47
N GLY A 261 -16.64 -16.84 22.74
CA GLY A 261 -17.62 -17.52 23.57
C GLY A 261 -17.00 -18.49 24.56
N GLN A 262 -17.79 -18.87 25.55
CA GLN A 262 -17.41 -19.93 26.49
C GLN A 262 -17.74 -21.31 25.87
N TYR A 263 -16.69 -22.07 25.56
CA TYR A 263 -16.75 -23.39 24.96
C TYR A 263 -16.00 -24.43 25.81
N ASN A 264 -16.15 -25.71 25.44
CA ASN A 264 -15.36 -26.78 26.02
C ASN A 264 -13.87 -26.55 25.75
N GLU A 265 -13.04 -26.98 26.70
CA GLU A 265 -11.58 -26.78 26.68
C GLU A 265 -10.97 -27.15 25.32
N LEU A 266 -10.15 -26.26 24.76
CA LEU A 266 -9.40 -26.37 23.49
C LEU A 266 -10.20 -26.38 22.19
N SER A 267 -11.51 -26.60 22.23
CA SER A 267 -12.30 -26.80 21.01
C SER A 267 -12.14 -25.66 19.99
N SER A 268 -12.23 -24.41 20.47
CA SER A 268 -12.05 -23.22 19.64
C SER A 268 -10.60 -23.02 19.17
N ASP A 269 -9.61 -23.38 20.00
CA ASP A 269 -8.18 -23.25 19.65
C ASP A 269 -7.80 -24.20 18.52
N VAL A 270 -8.23 -25.46 18.63
CA VAL A 270 -8.06 -26.49 17.58
C VAL A 270 -8.76 -26.07 16.30
N GLU A 271 -9.98 -25.52 16.39
CA GLU A 271 -10.72 -25.08 15.21
C GLU A 271 -10.00 -23.94 14.48
N VAL A 272 -9.43 -22.96 15.20
CA VAL A 272 -8.63 -21.90 14.56
C VAL A 272 -7.37 -22.47 13.90
N LEU A 273 -6.68 -23.42 14.53
CA LEU A 273 -5.52 -24.09 13.92
C LEU A 273 -5.90 -24.87 12.65
N LEU A 274 -7.09 -25.49 12.62
CA LEU A 274 -7.63 -26.13 11.42
C LEU A 274 -7.94 -25.11 10.32
N VAL A 275 -8.55 -23.97 10.65
CA VAL A 275 -8.77 -22.87 9.70
C VAL A 275 -7.44 -22.41 9.11
N ILE A 276 -6.40 -22.25 9.93
CA ILE A 276 -5.05 -21.93 9.46
C ILE A 276 -4.57 -22.95 8.44
N ASN A 277 -4.59 -24.23 8.81
CA ASN A 277 -4.14 -25.31 7.94
C ASN A 277 -4.90 -25.35 6.60
N GLU A 278 -6.24 -25.21 6.63
CA GLU A 278 -7.06 -25.23 5.43
C GLU A 278 -6.85 -24.00 4.54
N VAL A 279 -6.63 -22.81 5.11
CA VAL A 279 -6.23 -21.64 4.32
C VAL A 279 -4.89 -21.89 3.64
N LEU A 280 -3.89 -22.45 4.34
CA LEU A 280 -2.57 -22.71 3.77
C LEU A 280 -2.63 -23.74 2.64
N LYS A 281 -3.42 -24.81 2.78
CA LYS A 281 -3.63 -25.78 1.69
C LYS A 281 -4.20 -25.16 0.41
N ARG A 282 -4.96 -24.06 0.48
CA ARG A 282 -5.46 -23.37 -0.72
C ARG A 282 -4.35 -22.72 -1.56
N PHE A 283 -3.18 -22.52 -0.97
CA PHE A 283 -2.06 -21.79 -1.55
C PHE A 283 -0.76 -22.60 -1.53
N ASP A 284 -0.82 -23.91 -1.26
CA ASP A 284 0.34 -24.81 -1.16
C ASP A 284 1.22 -24.82 -2.41
N LEU A 285 0.64 -24.61 -3.59
CA LEU A 285 1.35 -24.46 -4.86
C LEU A 285 2.30 -23.25 -4.91
N PHE A 286 2.16 -22.27 -4.01
CA PHE A 286 2.94 -21.02 -4.03
C PHE A 286 4.09 -21.00 -3.02
N PHE A 287 4.22 -22.01 -2.17
CA PHE A 287 5.31 -22.10 -1.19
C PHE A 287 5.86 -23.52 -1.07
N SER A 288 7.16 -23.65 -0.87
CA SER A 288 7.80 -24.98 -0.72
C SER A 288 7.45 -25.62 0.62
N GLN A 289 7.41 -24.82 1.69
CA GLN A 289 7.10 -25.28 3.04
C GLN A 289 6.49 -24.15 3.87
N TYR A 290 5.54 -24.49 4.73
CA TYR A 290 5.03 -23.61 5.78
C TYR A 290 5.10 -24.33 7.13
N THR A 291 5.28 -23.61 8.24
CA THR A 291 5.24 -24.15 9.61
C THR A 291 4.30 -23.30 10.45
N ILE A 292 3.41 -23.95 11.21
CA ILE A 292 2.56 -23.31 12.21
C ILE A 292 3.29 -23.41 13.55
N ASN A 293 4.03 -22.36 13.91
CA ASN A 293 4.72 -22.29 15.19
C ASN A 293 3.69 -22.01 16.28
N VAL A 294 3.68 -22.81 17.35
CA VAL A 294 2.80 -22.63 18.51
C VAL A 294 3.63 -22.44 19.76
N ASN A 295 3.07 -21.69 20.72
CA ASN A 295 3.56 -21.61 22.09
C ASN A 295 2.37 -21.27 23.01
N HIS A 296 2.58 -21.22 24.32
CA HIS A 296 1.54 -20.86 25.28
C HIS A 296 2.04 -19.80 26.26
N ARG A 297 1.22 -18.78 26.54
CA ARG A 297 1.59 -17.69 27.47
C ARG A 297 1.96 -18.17 28.86
N SER A 298 1.23 -19.13 29.42
CA SER A 298 1.57 -19.75 30.71
C SER A 298 2.94 -20.44 30.71
N ILE A 299 3.33 -21.07 29.60
CA ILE A 299 4.67 -21.70 29.48
C ILE A 299 5.76 -20.65 29.46
N LEU A 300 5.58 -19.61 28.64
CA LEU A 300 6.53 -18.50 28.56
C LEU A 300 6.68 -17.79 29.92
N ASN A 301 5.57 -17.49 30.60
CA ASN A 301 5.58 -16.86 31.92
C ASN A 301 6.29 -17.72 32.97
N ALA A 302 6.06 -19.04 32.96
CA ALA A 302 6.71 -19.98 33.87
C ALA A 302 8.23 -20.05 33.61
N ILE A 303 8.66 -20.15 32.35
CA ILE A 303 10.07 -20.12 31.95
C ILE A 303 10.75 -18.85 32.48
N LEU A 304 10.18 -17.68 32.20
CA LEU A 304 10.75 -16.40 32.61
C LEU A 304 10.79 -16.22 34.13
N SER A 305 9.70 -16.57 34.82
CA SER A 305 9.63 -16.49 36.28
C SER A 305 10.68 -17.39 36.94
N SER A 306 10.82 -18.63 36.46
CA SER A 306 11.83 -19.58 36.99
C SER A 306 13.26 -19.14 36.72
N SER A 307 13.48 -18.38 35.65
CA SER A 307 14.79 -17.82 35.32
C SER A 307 15.16 -16.65 36.24
N GLY A 308 14.20 -16.14 37.04
CA GLY A 308 14.40 -15.03 37.98
C GLY A 308 13.95 -13.67 37.43
N VAL A 309 13.08 -13.65 36.41
CA VAL A 309 12.48 -12.40 35.92
C VAL A 309 11.33 -12.00 36.85
N ASP A 310 11.40 -10.78 37.39
CA ASP A 310 10.29 -10.19 38.14
C ASP A 310 9.00 -10.15 37.30
N LYS A 311 7.84 -10.44 37.92
CA LYS A 311 6.54 -10.42 37.22
C LYS A 311 6.27 -9.12 36.45
N LYS A 312 6.68 -7.97 36.98
CA LYS A 312 6.56 -6.64 36.33
C LYS A 312 7.38 -6.50 35.05
N ASN A 313 8.47 -7.26 34.93
CA ASN A 313 9.41 -7.19 33.80
C ASN A 313 9.12 -8.27 32.74
N ILE A 314 8.22 -9.23 33.01
CA ILE A 314 7.85 -10.28 32.04
C ILE A 314 7.42 -9.70 30.68
N PRO A 315 6.49 -8.72 30.59
CA PRO A 315 6.11 -8.15 29.29
C PRO A 315 7.28 -7.52 28.55
N VAL A 316 8.14 -6.82 29.28
CA VAL A 316 9.35 -6.18 28.75
C VAL A 316 10.33 -7.22 28.21
N VAL A 317 10.55 -8.33 28.91
CA VAL A 317 11.42 -9.42 28.46
C VAL A 317 10.82 -10.16 27.26
N CYS A 318 9.52 -10.45 27.26
CA CYS A 318 8.79 -11.03 26.12
C CYS A 318 8.97 -10.20 24.84
N SER A 319 8.87 -8.86 24.94
CA SER A 319 9.08 -7.95 23.80
C SER A 319 10.49 -8.05 23.19
N SER A 320 11.53 -8.37 23.99
CA SER A 320 12.87 -8.65 23.43
C SER A 320 12.94 -10.02 22.79
N ILE A 321 12.36 -11.03 23.42
CA ILE A 321 12.36 -12.42 22.91
C ILE A 321 11.63 -12.50 21.57
N ASP A 322 10.53 -11.76 21.38
CA ASP A 322 9.80 -11.69 20.10
C ASP A 322 10.68 -11.26 18.92
N LYS A 323 11.79 -10.56 19.19
CA LYS A 323 12.74 -10.10 18.17
C LYS A 323 13.70 -11.18 17.69
N LEU A 324 13.76 -12.34 18.35
CA LEU A 324 14.59 -13.47 17.93
C LEU A 324 14.20 -14.01 16.55
N ASP A 325 13.00 -13.66 16.06
CA ASP A 325 12.57 -13.94 14.69
C ASP A 325 13.35 -13.13 13.62
N LYS A 326 13.96 -12.00 14.01
CA LYS A 326 14.61 -11.03 13.12
C LYS A 326 16.04 -10.71 13.52
N GLN A 327 16.41 -10.92 14.77
CA GLN A 327 17.69 -10.53 15.35
C GLN A 327 18.40 -11.74 15.95
N PRO A 328 19.74 -11.82 15.82
CA PRO A 328 20.51 -12.85 16.48
C PRO A 328 20.42 -12.72 18.00
N TRP A 329 20.60 -13.83 18.72
CA TRP A 329 20.55 -13.88 20.17
C TRP A 329 21.44 -12.83 20.85
N GLU A 330 22.63 -12.55 20.31
CA GLU A 330 23.56 -11.58 20.91
C GLU A 330 23.00 -10.14 20.91
N GLU A 331 22.23 -9.75 19.88
CA GLU A 331 21.55 -8.45 19.87
C GLU A 331 20.45 -8.38 20.94
N VAL A 332 19.65 -9.45 21.04
CA VAL A 332 18.58 -9.57 22.04
C VAL A 332 19.15 -9.60 23.46
N LYS A 333 20.25 -10.34 23.68
CA LYS A 333 20.99 -10.38 24.94
C LYS A 333 21.48 -9.00 25.35
N ASN A 334 22.09 -8.26 24.41
CA ASN A 334 22.56 -6.89 24.67
C ASN A 334 21.41 -5.95 25.01
N GLU A 335 20.26 -6.05 24.33
CA GLU A 335 19.07 -5.27 24.69
C GLU A 335 18.57 -5.59 26.10
N LEU A 336 18.45 -6.88 26.44
CA LEU A 336 17.97 -7.33 27.75
C LEU A 336 18.85 -6.81 28.89
N ILE A 337 20.17 -6.87 28.72
CA ILE A 337 21.13 -6.46 29.75
C ILE A 337 21.28 -4.94 29.79
N MET A 338 21.61 -4.31 28.66
CA MET A 338 22.05 -2.91 28.63
C MET A 338 20.88 -1.92 28.63
N VAL A 339 19.75 -2.28 27.99
CA VAL A 339 18.59 -1.37 27.85
C VAL A 339 17.54 -1.69 28.91
N LYS A 340 17.20 -2.97 29.06
CA LYS A 340 16.14 -3.43 29.96
C LYS A 340 16.63 -3.79 31.37
N GLN A 341 17.94 -3.71 31.61
CA GLN A 341 18.57 -3.87 32.92
C GLN A 341 18.25 -5.21 33.60
N ILE A 342 18.14 -6.28 32.81
CA ILE A 342 17.98 -7.65 33.31
C ILE A 342 19.36 -8.22 33.64
N ASP A 343 19.46 -8.85 34.80
CA ASP A 343 20.71 -9.48 35.27
C ASP A 343 21.24 -10.50 34.26
N ALA A 344 22.56 -10.48 34.01
CA ALA A 344 23.18 -11.31 32.99
C ALA A 344 23.00 -12.82 33.25
N ALA A 345 23.02 -13.25 34.53
CA ALA A 345 22.81 -14.66 34.87
C ALA A 345 21.34 -15.06 34.67
N VAL A 346 20.39 -14.14 34.84
CA VAL A 346 18.98 -14.35 34.46
C VAL A 346 18.86 -14.54 32.94
N VAL A 347 19.52 -13.67 32.15
CA VAL A 347 19.49 -13.74 30.68
C VAL A 347 20.09 -15.05 30.14
N ASP A 348 21.18 -15.54 30.75
CA ASP A 348 21.78 -16.81 30.36
C ASP A 348 20.86 -18.00 30.69
N ARG A 349 20.17 -18.00 31.83
CA ARG A 349 19.14 -19.02 32.14
C ARG A 349 17.96 -18.98 31.16
N ILE A 350 17.52 -17.79 30.76
CA ILE A 350 16.48 -17.62 29.74
C ILE A 350 16.92 -18.27 28.42
N LYS A 351 18.18 -18.04 28.01
CA LYS A 351 18.76 -18.60 26.78
C LYS A 351 18.61 -20.12 26.73
N ASP A 352 19.04 -20.80 27.80
CA ASP A 352 19.09 -22.26 27.88
C ASP A 352 17.71 -22.89 27.77
N LEU A 353 16.67 -22.19 28.23
CA LEU A 353 15.29 -22.66 28.17
C LEU A 353 14.60 -22.31 26.86
N ILE A 354 14.75 -21.06 26.39
CA ILE A 354 14.00 -20.53 25.23
C ILE A 354 14.57 -21.01 23.89
N LEU A 355 15.88 -21.25 23.81
CA LEU A 355 16.54 -21.71 22.59
C LEU A 355 16.62 -23.23 22.48
N PHE A 356 16.00 -23.98 23.39
CA PHE A 356 15.90 -25.42 23.27
C PHE A 356 15.04 -25.77 22.03
N ASP A 357 15.62 -26.54 21.10
CA ASP A 357 14.98 -26.98 19.87
C ASP A 357 14.98 -28.50 19.78
N GLY A 358 13.93 -29.06 19.20
CA GLY A 358 13.70 -30.50 19.08
C GLY A 358 12.33 -30.79 18.48
N SER A 359 11.94 -32.06 18.45
CA SER A 359 10.57 -32.46 18.16
C SER A 359 9.61 -31.96 19.25
N ASN A 360 8.31 -31.85 18.93
CA ASN A 360 7.29 -31.45 19.90
C ASN A 360 7.30 -32.32 21.16
N GLN A 361 7.55 -33.64 20.99
CA GLN A 361 7.64 -34.59 22.09
C GLN A 361 8.87 -34.35 22.97
N GLU A 362 10.04 -34.12 22.37
CA GLU A 362 11.28 -33.81 23.10
C GLU A 362 11.17 -32.48 23.87
N ILE A 363 10.57 -31.45 23.26
CA ILE A 363 10.36 -30.16 23.92
C ILE A 363 9.38 -30.30 25.08
N ILE A 364 8.27 -31.02 24.92
CA ILE A 364 7.33 -31.28 26.02
C ILE A 364 8.01 -32.05 27.15
N GLN A 365 8.81 -33.07 26.82
CA GLN A 365 9.53 -33.87 27.81
C GLN A 365 10.54 -33.01 28.58
N PHE A 366 11.30 -32.18 27.88
CA PHE A 366 12.21 -31.19 28.48
C PHE A 366 11.48 -30.25 29.45
N LEU A 367 10.32 -29.71 29.05
CA LEU A 367 9.49 -28.85 29.89
C LEU A 367 8.97 -29.59 31.14
N LYS A 368 8.56 -30.85 31.01
CA LYS A 368 8.10 -31.72 32.12
C LYS A 368 9.22 -32.05 33.10
N GLU A 369 10.43 -32.32 32.63
CA GLU A 369 11.59 -32.56 33.50
C GLU A 369 11.96 -31.34 34.34
N LYS A 370 11.77 -30.15 33.75
CA LYS A 370 11.97 -28.87 34.43
C LYS A 370 10.75 -28.43 35.25
N GLN A 371 9.63 -29.17 35.25
CA GLN A 371 8.38 -28.83 35.96
C GLN A 371 8.55 -28.56 37.45
N LYS A 372 9.51 -29.22 38.11
CA LYS A 372 9.86 -28.97 39.52
C LYS A 372 10.32 -27.53 39.78
N LEU A 373 10.78 -26.82 38.76
CA LEU A 373 11.18 -25.41 38.83
C LEU A 373 10.00 -24.44 38.62
N TYR A 374 8.85 -24.93 38.12
CA TYR A 374 7.77 -24.08 37.61
C TYR A 374 6.55 -23.97 38.54
N SER A 375 6.26 -24.96 39.39
CA SER A 375 5.18 -24.97 40.41
C SER A 375 3.92 -24.13 40.10
N ASP A 376 3.40 -24.23 38.86
CA ASP A 376 2.28 -23.41 38.37
C ASP A 376 1.22 -24.35 37.74
N GLU A 377 0.00 -24.30 38.27
CA GLU A 377 -1.13 -25.07 37.74
C GLU A 377 -1.43 -24.68 36.28
N ASN A 378 -1.24 -23.42 35.91
CA ASN A 378 -1.45 -22.94 34.53
C ASN A 378 -0.41 -23.49 33.56
N PHE A 379 0.81 -23.76 34.04
CA PHE A 379 1.86 -24.40 33.23
C PHE A 379 1.47 -25.84 32.91
N SER A 380 1.06 -26.60 33.94
CA SER A 380 0.68 -28.01 33.78
C SER A 380 -0.53 -28.16 32.86
N LYS A 381 -1.51 -27.25 33.00
CA LYS A 381 -2.66 -27.16 32.10
C LYS A 381 -2.23 -26.89 30.65
N ALA A 382 -1.37 -25.90 30.42
CA ALA A 382 -0.89 -25.54 29.09
C ALA A 382 -0.13 -26.69 28.39
N ILE A 383 0.67 -27.46 29.14
CA ILE A 383 1.36 -28.64 28.60
C ILE A 383 0.35 -29.70 28.14
N HIS A 384 -0.65 -30.01 28.98
CA HIS A 384 -1.70 -30.96 28.63
C HIS A 384 -2.54 -30.50 27.43
N GLU A 385 -2.81 -29.20 27.35
CA GLU A 385 -3.50 -28.58 26.22
C GLU A 385 -2.71 -28.73 24.92
N LEU A 386 -1.40 -28.48 24.92
CA LEU A 386 -0.53 -28.68 23.76
C LEU A 386 -0.42 -30.16 23.36
N GLU A 387 -0.29 -31.09 24.31
CA GLU A 387 -0.27 -32.53 24.03
C GLU A 387 -1.54 -32.98 23.29
N LYS A 388 -2.71 -32.53 23.74
CA LYS A 388 -3.99 -32.80 23.06
C LYS A 388 -4.01 -32.19 21.66
N ILE A 389 -3.54 -30.96 21.47
CA ILE A 389 -3.48 -30.31 20.16
C ILE A 389 -2.60 -31.11 19.20
N PHE A 390 -1.40 -31.52 19.62
CA PHE A 390 -0.50 -32.31 18.77
C PHE A 390 -1.09 -33.69 18.45
N PHE A 391 -1.79 -34.31 19.39
CA PHE A 391 -2.49 -35.57 19.14
C PHE A 391 -3.63 -35.41 18.11
N ILE A 392 -4.45 -34.36 18.23
CA ILE A 392 -5.59 -34.13 17.32
C ILE A 392 -5.10 -33.72 15.92
N LEU A 393 -4.01 -32.95 15.84
CA LEU A 393 -3.49 -32.34 14.62
C LEU A 393 -2.18 -32.97 14.14
N ASP A 394 -1.97 -34.26 14.38
CA ASP A 394 -0.72 -35.00 14.06
C ASP A 394 -0.28 -34.87 12.58
N ASN A 395 -1.25 -34.71 11.66
CA ASN A 395 -0.97 -34.54 10.23
C ASN A 395 -0.73 -33.08 9.79
N ALA A 396 -0.81 -32.11 10.69
CA ALA A 396 -0.57 -30.70 10.39
C ALA A 396 0.88 -30.33 10.71
N ASN A 397 1.49 -29.42 9.92
CA ASN A 397 2.87 -29.00 10.17
C ASN A 397 2.96 -27.97 11.32
N ILE A 398 2.71 -28.45 12.55
CA ILE A 398 2.70 -27.65 13.77
C ILE A 398 3.98 -27.93 14.59
N LYS A 399 4.69 -26.87 14.97
CA LYS A 399 5.93 -26.96 15.76
C LYS A 399 5.82 -26.14 17.05
N LEU A 400 6.15 -26.73 18.19
CA LEU A 400 6.33 -26.00 19.44
C LEU A 400 7.60 -25.15 19.36
N ASN A 401 7.47 -23.84 19.54
CA ASN A 401 8.59 -22.91 19.50
C ASN A 401 8.59 -22.02 20.74
N LEU A 402 9.51 -22.27 21.68
CA LEU A 402 9.58 -21.57 22.96
C LEU A 402 10.01 -20.10 22.83
N SER A 403 10.69 -19.75 21.74
CA SER A 403 11.05 -18.35 21.41
C SER A 403 9.89 -17.53 20.86
N LEU A 404 8.77 -18.16 20.50
CA LEU A 404 7.59 -17.44 20.05
C LEU A 404 6.96 -16.69 21.23
N ALA A 405 7.15 -15.37 21.26
CA ALA A 405 6.72 -14.49 22.34
C ALA A 405 5.95 -13.27 21.79
N ARG A 406 4.95 -13.51 20.93
CA ARG A 406 4.18 -12.49 20.18
C ARG A 406 3.98 -11.18 20.94
N GLY A 407 4.36 -10.05 20.35
CA GLY A 407 4.39 -8.73 21.01
C GLY A 407 3.06 -8.06 21.41
N LEU A 408 1.90 -8.73 21.32
CA LEU A 408 0.63 -8.17 21.81
C LEU A 408 0.32 -8.67 23.22
N ASP A 409 0.15 -7.72 24.14
CA ASP A 409 -0.02 -7.98 25.57
C ASP A 409 -1.36 -8.62 25.93
N TYR A 410 -2.32 -8.66 25.00
CA TYR A 410 -3.67 -9.15 25.26
C TYR A 410 -3.82 -10.69 25.19
N TYR A 411 -2.80 -11.42 24.73
CA TYR A 411 -2.89 -12.88 24.67
C TYR A 411 -2.81 -13.51 26.07
N THR A 412 -3.71 -14.45 26.34
CA THR A 412 -3.88 -15.14 27.64
C THR A 412 -3.55 -16.64 27.59
N GLY A 413 -3.58 -17.25 26.40
CA GLY A 413 -3.43 -18.70 26.24
C GLY A 413 -2.44 -19.10 25.14
N ILE A 414 -2.86 -20.02 24.26
CA ILE A 414 -2.08 -20.40 23.08
C ILE A 414 -1.82 -19.18 22.20
N ILE A 415 -0.62 -19.14 21.64
CA ILE A 415 -0.20 -18.17 20.63
C ILE A 415 0.40 -18.94 19.46
N TYR A 416 0.22 -18.41 18.25
CA TYR A 416 0.76 -19.04 17.06
C TYR A 416 1.20 -18.03 16.01
N GLU A 417 2.15 -18.49 15.20
CA GLU A 417 2.70 -17.77 14.08
C GLU A 417 3.00 -18.72 12.93
N VAL A 418 2.45 -18.40 11.76
CA VAL A 418 2.67 -19.16 10.54
C VAL A 418 3.83 -18.55 9.77
N THR A 419 4.88 -19.33 9.58
CA THR A 419 6.00 -18.97 8.74
C THR A 419 5.98 -19.77 7.45
N ILE A 420 6.29 -19.10 6.34
CA ILE A 420 6.58 -19.74 5.05
C ILE A 420 8.08 -19.65 4.80
N ASN A 421 8.66 -20.74 4.32
CA ASN A 421 10.01 -20.73 3.77
C ASN A 421 9.92 -20.58 2.24
N ASP A 422 10.71 -19.64 1.72
CA ASP A 422 10.92 -19.48 0.29
C ASP A 422 12.41 -19.27 0.04
N ASP A 423 12.96 -19.96 -0.95
CA ASP A 423 14.40 -20.00 -1.23
C ASP A 423 14.97 -18.61 -1.59
N ALA A 424 14.15 -17.69 -2.11
CA ALA A 424 14.57 -16.34 -2.51
C ALA A 424 14.31 -15.28 -1.44
N LEU A 425 13.19 -15.37 -0.72
CA LEU A 425 12.79 -14.36 0.28
C LEU A 425 13.13 -14.75 1.73
N GLY A 426 13.56 -15.98 1.97
CA GLY A 426 13.77 -16.56 3.28
C GLY A 426 12.48 -16.71 4.09
N VAL A 427 12.62 -17.07 5.36
CA VAL A 427 11.47 -17.29 6.24
C VAL A 427 10.70 -15.97 6.45
N LYS A 428 9.37 -16.02 6.32
CA LYS A 428 8.47 -14.89 6.57
C LYS A 428 7.20 -15.32 7.27
N THR A 429 6.81 -14.57 8.29
CA THR A 429 5.50 -14.69 8.93
C THR A 429 4.39 -14.22 8.00
N ILE A 430 3.35 -15.03 7.78
CA ILE A 430 2.18 -14.67 6.96
C ILE A 430 0.86 -14.68 7.72
N ALA A 431 0.82 -15.30 8.89
CA ALA A 431 -0.34 -15.24 9.78
C ALA A 431 0.12 -15.33 11.24
N ALA A 432 -0.65 -14.73 12.13
CA ALA A 432 -0.41 -14.83 13.57
C ALA A 432 -1.72 -14.70 14.33
N GLY A 433 -1.75 -15.22 15.56
CA GLY A 433 -2.92 -15.12 16.41
C GLY A 433 -2.71 -15.81 17.74
N GLY A 434 -3.82 -16.05 18.44
CA GLY A 434 -3.82 -16.69 19.74
C GLY A 434 -5.12 -16.45 20.50
N ARG A 435 -5.15 -16.94 21.74
CA ARG A 435 -6.24 -16.78 22.69
C ARG A 435 -6.09 -15.49 23.52
N TYR A 436 -7.16 -14.71 23.67
CA TYR A 436 -7.17 -13.37 24.28
C TYR A 436 -8.41 -13.12 25.17
N ASP A 437 -8.63 -13.97 26.16
CA ASP A 437 -9.88 -14.01 26.95
C ASP A 437 -10.21 -12.72 27.70
N ASN A 438 -9.20 -11.90 28.01
CA ASN A 438 -9.35 -10.69 28.81
C ASN A 438 -9.61 -9.43 27.99
N LEU A 439 -9.57 -9.48 26.64
CA LEU A 439 -9.64 -8.27 25.83
C LEU A 439 -11.00 -7.56 25.97
N LEU A 440 -12.10 -8.31 26.02
CA LEU A 440 -13.45 -7.73 26.15
C LEU A 440 -13.67 -7.05 27.51
N ARG A 441 -12.90 -7.42 28.54
CA ARG A 441 -12.93 -6.77 29.86
C ARG A 441 -12.52 -5.29 29.80
N CYS A 442 -11.87 -4.88 28.71
CA CYS A 442 -11.54 -3.49 28.47
C CYS A 442 -12.77 -2.61 28.19
N PHE A 443 -13.89 -3.21 27.81
CA PHE A 443 -15.10 -2.51 27.34
C PHE A 443 -16.36 -2.87 28.13
N SER A 444 -16.38 -4.05 28.77
CA SER A 444 -17.49 -4.50 29.61
C SER A 444 -16.99 -5.21 30.87
N ASN A 445 -17.89 -5.47 31.82
CA ASN A 445 -17.58 -6.29 33.00
C ASN A 445 -17.52 -7.79 32.69
N ASN A 446 -17.89 -8.20 31.47
CA ASN A 446 -17.94 -9.59 31.06
C ASN A 446 -16.57 -10.05 30.58
N CYS A 447 -16.10 -11.18 31.13
CA CYS A 447 -14.92 -11.88 30.64
C CYS A 447 -15.41 -13.00 29.72
N ILE A 448 -15.28 -12.80 28.40
CA ILE A 448 -15.74 -13.78 27.41
C ILE A 448 -14.51 -14.29 26.66
N PRO A 449 -14.22 -15.61 26.74
CA PRO A 449 -13.07 -16.21 26.07
C PRO A 449 -13.11 -15.97 24.56
N ALA A 450 -11.95 -15.72 23.98
CA ALA A 450 -11.82 -15.45 22.55
C ALA A 450 -10.50 -16.00 22.00
N VAL A 451 -10.53 -16.53 20.78
CA VAL A 451 -9.34 -17.00 20.07
C VAL A 451 -9.51 -16.70 18.59
N GLY A 452 -8.42 -16.34 17.92
CA GLY A 452 -8.49 -16.01 16.51
C GLY A 452 -7.14 -15.91 15.82
N VAL A 453 -7.18 -15.70 14.51
CA VAL A 453 -6.02 -15.59 13.65
C VAL A 453 -6.19 -14.44 12.66
N SER A 454 -5.10 -13.75 12.37
CA SER A 454 -5.00 -12.74 11.33
C SER A 454 -4.01 -13.18 10.25
N PHE A 455 -4.44 -13.24 9.00
CA PHE A 455 -3.55 -13.43 7.85
C PHE A 455 -3.11 -12.07 7.30
N GLY A 456 -1.80 -11.89 7.14
CA GLY A 456 -1.19 -10.74 6.49
C GLY A 456 -1.30 -10.86 4.97
N LEU A 457 -2.40 -10.36 4.40
CA LEU A 457 -2.71 -10.51 2.99
C LEU A 457 -1.60 -9.97 2.07
N GLU A 458 -0.97 -8.85 2.42
CA GLU A 458 0.07 -8.27 1.57
C GLU A 458 1.29 -9.17 1.41
N ARG A 459 1.70 -9.88 2.47
CA ARG A 459 2.83 -10.81 2.38
C ARG A 459 2.48 -12.03 1.53
N LEU A 460 1.30 -12.61 1.76
CA LEU A 460 0.80 -13.71 0.96
C LEU A 460 0.71 -13.32 -0.53
N MET A 461 0.20 -12.12 -0.82
CA MET A 461 0.13 -11.57 -2.17
C MET A 461 1.50 -11.42 -2.83
N THR A 462 2.52 -10.97 -2.09
CA THR A 462 3.89 -10.88 -2.62
C THR A 462 4.38 -12.25 -3.11
N PHE A 463 4.24 -13.30 -2.30
CA PHE A 463 4.64 -14.66 -2.69
C PHE A 463 3.89 -15.17 -3.92
N ILE A 464 2.55 -15.01 -3.93
CA ILE A 464 1.72 -15.46 -5.04
C ILE A 464 2.10 -14.73 -6.32
N LEU A 465 2.24 -13.40 -6.29
CA LEU A 465 2.57 -12.61 -7.47
C LEU A 465 3.98 -12.91 -7.99
N GLU A 466 4.96 -13.13 -7.13
CA GLU A 466 6.32 -13.50 -7.53
C GLU A 466 6.35 -14.89 -8.19
N LYS A 467 5.69 -15.89 -7.60
CA LYS A 467 5.60 -17.23 -8.21
C LYS A 467 4.86 -17.21 -9.54
N LEU A 468 3.75 -16.47 -9.64
CA LEU A 468 3.02 -16.29 -10.91
C LEU A 468 3.84 -15.55 -11.97
N ALA A 469 4.74 -14.64 -11.56
CA ALA A 469 5.66 -13.98 -12.48
C ALA A 469 6.76 -14.93 -12.98
N SER A 470 7.23 -15.85 -12.13
CA SER A 470 8.23 -16.87 -12.51
C SER A 470 7.66 -18.05 -13.29
N ASP A 471 6.41 -18.42 -13.01
CA ASP A 471 5.70 -19.53 -13.65
C ASP A 471 4.25 -19.09 -13.97
N PRO A 472 4.02 -18.51 -15.17
CA PRO A 472 2.68 -18.06 -15.57
C PRO A 472 1.66 -19.20 -15.73
N GLU A 473 2.09 -20.45 -15.94
CA GLU A 473 1.19 -21.60 -16.10
C GLU A 473 0.58 -22.02 -14.75
N LEU A 474 1.24 -21.67 -13.65
CA LEU A 474 0.76 -21.91 -12.29
C LEU A 474 -0.62 -21.30 -12.04
N PHE A 475 -0.97 -20.19 -12.70
CA PHE A 475 -2.30 -19.59 -12.57
C PHE A 475 -3.40 -20.53 -13.08
N ASP A 476 -3.20 -21.12 -14.26
CA ASP A 476 -4.19 -22.01 -14.87
C ASP A 476 -4.24 -23.38 -14.13
N LYS A 477 -3.13 -23.80 -13.50
CA LYS A 477 -3.10 -24.96 -12.59
C LYS A 477 -3.83 -24.72 -11.27
N TRP A 478 -3.62 -23.56 -10.66
CA TRP A 478 -4.25 -23.19 -9.39
C TRP A 478 -5.76 -22.99 -9.55
N LEU A 479 -6.18 -22.31 -10.62
CA LEU A 479 -7.58 -21.97 -10.87
C LEU A 479 -7.95 -22.21 -12.34
N PRO A 480 -8.19 -23.48 -12.73
CA PRO A 480 -8.62 -23.81 -14.07
C PRO A 480 -9.95 -23.10 -14.37
N ASN A 481 -10.05 -22.52 -15.57
CA ASN A 481 -11.23 -21.82 -16.09
C ASN A 481 -11.60 -20.48 -15.40
N ASN A 482 -10.75 -19.90 -14.54
CA ASN A 482 -11.04 -18.62 -13.89
C ASN A 482 -10.72 -17.40 -14.79
N LYS A 483 -11.49 -17.23 -15.88
CA LYS A 483 -11.41 -16.08 -16.78
C LYS A 483 -12.50 -15.05 -16.40
N ILE A 484 -12.09 -13.78 -16.25
CA ILE A 484 -13.03 -12.69 -15.93
C ILE A 484 -14.03 -12.49 -17.07
N LEU A 485 -13.53 -12.49 -18.32
CA LEU A 485 -14.36 -12.37 -19.51
C LEU A 485 -14.64 -13.77 -20.05
N HIS A 486 -15.92 -14.07 -20.25
CA HIS A 486 -16.34 -15.34 -20.85
C HIS A 486 -16.44 -15.21 -22.38
N VAL A 487 -16.96 -14.08 -22.87
CA VAL A 487 -17.27 -13.88 -24.29
C VAL A 487 -16.90 -12.47 -24.75
N TYR A 488 -16.35 -12.35 -25.95
CA TYR A 488 -16.23 -11.09 -26.68
C TYR A 488 -17.15 -11.09 -27.91
N ILE A 489 -18.00 -10.07 -28.07
CA ILE A 489 -18.84 -9.91 -29.26
C ILE A 489 -18.14 -8.98 -30.25
N ALA A 490 -17.83 -9.54 -31.40
CA ALA A 490 -17.32 -8.86 -32.56
C ALA A 490 -18.42 -8.61 -33.58
N LYS A 491 -18.33 -7.48 -34.29
CA LYS A 491 -19.31 -7.11 -35.31
C LYS A 491 -18.65 -6.92 -36.67
N LEU A 492 -19.29 -7.43 -37.72
CA LEU A 492 -18.93 -7.08 -39.09
C LEU A 492 -19.40 -5.66 -39.41
N LYS A 493 -18.80 -5.03 -40.43
CA LYS A 493 -19.00 -3.59 -40.74
C LYS A 493 -20.47 -3.18 -40.85
N ASN A 494 -21.31 -4.03 -41.42
CA ASN A 494 -22.70 -3.72 -41.71
C ASN A 494 -23.65 -3.98 -40.53
N VAL A 495 -23.15 -4.46 -39.39
CA VAL A 495 -23.96 -4.69 -38.20
C VAL A 495 -24.06 -3.42 -37.36
N ASP A 496 -25.30 -3.05 -37.02
CA ASP A 496 -25.59 -1.94 -36.11
C ASP A 496 -25.09 -2.28 -34.70
N LEU A 497 -24.46 -1.30 -34.05
CA LEU A 497 -24.03 -1.42 -32.66
C LEU A 497 -25.21 -1.73 -31.74
N LYS A 498 -26.43 -1.29 -32.09
CA LYS A 498 -27.66 -1.61 -31.35
C LYS A 498 -27.85 -3.12 -31.17
N ASP A 499 -27.65 -3.92 -32.21
CA ASP A 499 -27.84 -5.37 -32.16
C ASP A 499 -26.79 -6.06 -31.27
N VAL A 500 -25.54 -5.57 -31.34
CA VAL A 500 -24.44 -6.01 -30.46
C VAL A 500 -24.77 -5.73 -29.00
N ILE A 501 -25.27 -4.53 -28.70
CA ILE A 501 -25.67 -4.14 -27.33
C ILE A 501 -26.83 -5.01 -26.83
N ILE A 502 -27.83 -5.28 -27.68
CA ILE A 502 -28.96 -6.15 -27.33
C ILE A 502 -28.46 -7.56 -26.99
N LEU A 503 -27.58 -8.14 -27.81
CA LEU A 503 -27.01 -9.47 -27.55
C LEU A 503 -26.16 -9.48 -26.28
N ALA A 504 -25.27 -8.49 -26.12
CA ALA A 504 -24.46 -8.36 -24.92
C ALA A 504 -25.33 -8.30 -23.66
N ASN A 505 -26.45 -7.57 -23.70
CA ASN A 505 -27.38 -7.48 -22.58
C ASN A 505 -28.09 -8.82 -22.32
N LYS A 506 -28.49 -9.55 -23.37
CA LYS A 506 -29.07 -10.90 -23.22
C LYS A 506 -28.09 -11.86 -22.54
N LEU A 507 -26.83 -11.88 -22.97
CA LEU A 507 -25.77 -12.71 -22.38
C LEU A 507 -25.50 -12.33 -20.92
N ARG A 508 -25.42 -11.02 -20.61
CA ARG A 508 -25.24 -10.54 -19.23
C ARG A 508 -26.40 -10.93 -18.31
N LYS A 509 -27.64 -10.89 -18.80
CA LYS A 509 -28.83 -11.29 -18.02
C LYS A 509 -28.80 -12.75 -17.57
N ILE A 510 -28.08 -13.62 -18.29
CA ILE A 510 -27.89 -15.03 -17.92
C ILE A 510 -26.54 -15.29 -17.23
N GLY A 511 -25.83 -14.24 -16.80
CA GLY A 511 -24.59 -14.34 -16.04
C GLY A 511 -23.32 -14.51 -16.87
N ILE A 512 -23.38 -14.37 -18.21
CA ILE A 512 -22.19 -14.46 -19.06
C ILE A 512 -21.49 -13.10 -19.10
N VAL A 513 -20.26 -13.04 -18.56
CA VAL A 513 -19.45 -11.82 -18.58
C VAL A 513 -19.00 -11.54 -20.02
N THR A 514 -19.52 -10.45 -20.57
CA THR A 514 -19.46 -10.17 -22.01
C THR A 514 -18.93 -8.77 -22.30
N GLU A 515 -17.97 -8.67 -23.21
CA GLU A 515 -17.41 -7.42 -23.72
C GLU A 515 -17.62 -7.28 -25.24
N TYR A 516 -17.58 -6.05 -25.75
CA TYR A 516 -17.58 -5.71 -27.17
C TYR A 516 -16.87 -4.36 -27.36
N SER A 517 -16.48 -4.03 -28.59
CA SER A 517 -15.84 -2.74 -28.85
C SER A 517 -16.81 -1.56 -28.77
N LEU A 518 -16.40 -0.51 -28.06
CA LEU A 518 -17.08 0.80 -28.10
C LEU A 518 -16.74 1.64 -29.33
N LYS A 519 -15.78 1.19 -30.17
CA LYS A 519 -15.45 1.86 -31.42
C LYS A 519 -16.42 1.42 -32.51
N ILE A 520 -17.05 2.38 -33.18
CA ILE A 520 -18.09 2.14 -34.20
C ILE A 520 -17.56 1.28 -35.36
N ASN A 521 -16.31 1.51 -35.78
CA ASN A 521 -15.69 0.88 -36.95
C ASN A 521 -14.33 0.25 -36.61
N GLN A 522 -14.35 -0.87 -35.90
CA GLN A 522 -13.16 -1.65 -35.64
C GLN A 522 -13.06 -2.81 -36.65
N SER A 523 -11.84 -3.12 -37.09
CA SER A 523 -11.63 -4.28 -37.96
C SER A 523 -11.69 -5.56 -37.15
N LEU A 524 -12.24 -6.63 -37.74
CA LEU A 524 -12.31 -7.95 -37.10
C LEU A 524 -10.93 -8.44 -36.67
N ASN A 525 -9.86 -8.13 -37.43
CA ASN A 525 -8.49 -8.46 -37.07
C ASN A 525 -8.02 -7.79 -35.76
N ASN A 526 -8.43 -6.54 -35.51
CA ASN A 526 -8.08 -5.85 -34.27
C ASN A 526 -8.89 -6.39 -33.08
N GLU A 527 -10.14 -6.79 -33.31
CA GLU A 527 -10.97 -7.45 -32.30
C GLU A 527 -10.42 -8.85 -31.96
N LEU A 528 -10.05 -9.66 -32.97
CA LEU A 528 -9.37 -10.95 -32.79
C LEU A 528 -8.08 -10.80 -31.97
N LYS A 529 -7.25 -9.80 -32.27
CA LYS A 529 -6.05 -9.51 -31.46
C LYS A 529 -6.40 -9.17 -30.01
N THR A 530 -7.50 -8.46 -29.77
CA THR A 530 -7.96 -8.12 -28.42
C THR A 530 -8.35 -9.38 -27.66
N VAL A 531 -9.13 -10.27 -28.29
CA VAL A 531 -9.56 -11.57 -27.74
C VAL A 531 -8.36 -12.43 -27.38
N LEU A 532 -7.41 -12.59 -28.30
CA LEU A 532 -6.21 -13.42 -28.10
C LEU A 532 -5.29 -12.85 -27.01
N ASN A 533 -5.01 -11.55 -27.03
CA ASN A 533 -4.16 -10.91 -26.02
C ASN A 533 -4.77 -11.00 -24.61
N ALA A 534 -6.08 -10.86 -24.50
CA ALA A 534 -6.80 -10.99 -23.23
C ALA A 534 -7.11 -12.45 -22.84
N LYS A 535 -6.76 -13.43 -23.70
CA LYS A 535 -7.07 -14.87 -23.53
C LYS A 535 -8.55 -15.11 -23.21
N ILE A 536 -9.44 -14.42 -23.93
CA ILE A 536 -10.89 -14.58 -23.79
C ILE A 536 -11.29 -15.91 -24.45
N PRO A 537 -12.02 -16.80 -23.75
CA PRO A 537 -12.22 -18.17 -24.22
C PRO A 537 -13.21 -18.31 -25.37
N TYR A 538 -14.08 -17.32 -25.62
CA TYR A 538 -15.01 -17.36 -26.73
C TYR A 538 -15.17 -16.00 -27.41
N MET A 539 -15.32 -16.03 -28.73
CA MET A 539 -15.64 -14.87 -29.55
C MET A 539 -16.92 -15.13 -30.34
N VAL A 540 -17.92 -14.27 -30.15
CA VAL A 540 -19.14 -14.26 -30.97
C VAL A 540 -18.95 -13.29 -32.12
N ILE A 541 -19.20 -13.73 -33.35
CA ILE A 541 -19.12 -12.88 -34.54
C ILE A 541 -20.53 -12.64 -35.07
N MET A 542 -20.92 -11.36 -35.16
CA MET A 542 -22.21 -10.94 -35.68
C MET A 542 -22.06 -10.40 -37.11
N GLY A 543 -22.83 -10.98 -38.03
CA GLY A 543 -23.04 -10.50 -39.40
C GLY A 543 -24.52 -10.31 -39.72
N GLU A 544 -24.83 -9.62 -40.82
CA GLU A 544 -26.21 -9.33 -41.22
C GLU A 544 -27.04 -10.60 -41.49
N ASN A 545 -26.41 -11.63 -42.08
CA ASN A 545 -27.08 -12.90 -42.36
C ASN A 545 -27.38 -13.68 -41.08
N GLU A 546 -26.44 -13.70 -40.14
CA GLU A 546 -26.64 -14.32 -38.83
C GLU A 546 -27.80 -13.66 -38.09
N ILE A 547 -27.85 -12.33 -38.06
CA ILE A 547 -28.94 -11.57 -37.42
C ILE A 547 -30.28 -11.87 -38.09
N LYS A 548 -30.35 -11.81 -39.44
CA LYS A 548 -31.59 -12.10 -40.19
C LYS A 548 -32.13 -13.50 -39.94
N ASN A 549 -31.24 -14.48 -39.78
CA ASN A 549 -31.59 -15.88 -39.55
C ASN A 549 -31.79 -16.22 -38.07
N GLY A 550 -31.62 -15.26 -37.15
CA GLY A 550 -31.74 -15.48 -35.72
C GLY A 550 -30.65 -16.38 -35.13
N ILE A 551 -29.49 -16.47 -35.77
CA ILE A 551 -28.34 -17.28 -35.34
C ILE A 551 -27.14 -16.39 -35.00
N ILE A 552 -26.10 -16.98 -34.39
CA ILE A 552 -24.82 -16.32 -34.13
C ILE A 552 -23.66 -17.28 -34.42
N SER A 553 -22.52 -16.74 -34.84
CA SER A 553 -21.30 -17.52 -35.06
C SER A 553 -20.43 -17.46 -33.80
N ILE A 554 -20.04 -18.63 -33.26
CA ILE A 554 -19.18 -18.72 -32.06
C ILE A 554 -17.84 -19.34 -32.46
N LYS A 555 -16.74 -18.70 -32.04
CA LYS A 555 -15.38 -19.25 -32.12
C LYS A 555 -14.85 -19.45 -30.70
N ASN A 556 -14.18 -20.59 -30.51
CA ASN A 556 -13.33 -20.85 -29.35
C ASN A 556 -11.96 -20.25 -29.64
#